data_AF-A0A4Q3AYH5-F1
#
_entry.id   AF-A0A4Q3AYH5-F1
#
_cell.length_a   1.000
_cell.length_b   1.000
_cell.length_c   1.000
_cell.angle_alpha   90.00
_cell.angle_beta   90.00
_cell.angle_gamma   90.00
#
_symmetry.space_group_name_H-M   'P 1'
#
loop_
_entity.id
_entity.type
_entity.pdbx_description
1 polymer ?
#
loop_
_entity_poly.entity_id
_entity_poly.type
_entity_poly.pdbx_seq_one_letter_code
_entity_poly.pdbx_strand_id
1 'polypeptide(L)' 'MKTQKILASITVAFVMAFGTMQAQEKTVMVGGAAMYPSKNIIENAVNSKDHTTLVAAVKA' A
#
# COMPACT_ATOMS: atom_id res chain seq x y z
N MET A 1 36.23 -10.95 14.99
CA MET A 1 35.35 -9.74 14.97
C MET A 1 35.39 -8.97 13.64
N LYS A 2 36.55 -8.73 13.03
CA LYS A 2 36.65 -7.93 11.79
C LYS A 2 35.96 -8.58 10.57
N THR A 3 36.07 -9.89 10.41
CA THR A 3 35.43 -10.66 9.32
C THR A 3 33.90 -10.71 9.43
N GLN A 4 33.35 -10.83 10.64
CA GLN A 4 31.89 -10.77 10.84
C GLN A 4 31.30 -9.37 10.59
N LYS A 5 32.06 -8.31 10.90
CA LYS A 5 31.66 -6.94 10.56
C LYS A 5 31.62 -6.71 9.06
N ILE A 6 32.60 -7.24 8.31
CA ILE A 6 32.64 -7.15 6.85
C ILE A 6 31.48 -7.95 6.21
N LEU A 7 31.21 -9.15 6.71
CA LEU A 7 30.10 -9.96 6.22
C LEU A 7 28.74 -9.27 6.45
N ALA A 8 28.53 -8.70 7.65
CA ALA A 8 27.31 -7.95 7.96
C ALA A 8 27.12 -6.72 7.05
N SER A 9 28.19 -5.99 6.74
CA SER A 9 28.10 -4.84 5.81
C SER A 9 27.74 -5.23 4.38
N ILE A 10 28.19 -6.39 3.90
CA ILE A 10 27.82 -6.89 2.56
C ILE A 10 26.34 -7.26 2.52
N THR A 11 25.81 -7.90 3.58
CA THR A 11 24.40 -8.26 3.66
C THR A 11 23.49 -7.03 3.67
N VAL A 12 23.88 -5.97 4.39
CA VAL A 12 23.11 -4.70 4.42
C VAL A 12 23.13 -3.99 3.06
N ALA A 13 24.27 -3.98 2.36
CA ALA A 13 24.37 -3.39 1.03
C ALA A 13 23.49 -4.12 0.00
N PHE A 14 23.40 -5.45 0.10
CA PHE A 14 22.56 -6.27 -0.78
C PHE A 14 21.06 -5.98 -0.58
N VAL A 15 20.60 -5.84 0.66
CA VAL A 15 19.19 -5.50 0.96
C VAL A 15 18.83 -4.12 0.42
N MET A 16 19.75 -3.15 0.46
CA MET A 16 19.50 -1.81 -0.09
C MET A 16 19.49 -1.79 -1.64
N ALA A 17 20.33 -2.59 -2.30
CA ALA A 17 20.38 -2.65 -3.76
C ALA A 17 19.13 -3.30 -4.39
N PHE A 18 18.46 -4.19 -3.65
CA PHE A 18 17.24 -4.89 -4.10
C PHE A 18 15.99 -4.47 -3.30
N GLY A 19 16.08 -3.36 -2.56
CA GLY A 19 15.04 -2.86 -1.68
C GLY A 19 13.80 -2.38 -2.44
N THR A 20 12.78 -3.24 -2.43
CA THR A 20 11.35 -2.98 -2.69
C THR A 20 11.04 -2.16 -3.96
N MET A 21 10.87 -2.86 -5.09
CA MET A 21 10.06 -2.33 -6.19
C MET A 21 8.59 -2.28 -5.73
N GLN A 22 8.19 -1.16 -5.13
CA GLN A 22 6.78 -0.88 -4.84
C GLN A 22 6.08 -0.64 -6.18
N ALA A 23 5.24 -1.58 -6.61
CA ALA A 23 4.41 -1.40 -7.79
C ALA A 23 3.45 -0.25 -7.54
N GLN A 24 3.61 0.85 -8.28
CA GLN A 24 2.76 2.02 -8.13
C GLN A 24 1.34 1.66 -8.57
N GLU A 25 0.41 1.63 -7.61
CA GLU A 25 -0.97 1.27 -7.90
C GLU A 25 -1.63 2.29 -8.82
N LYS A 26 -2.32 1.78 -9.85
CA LYS A 26 -3.14 2.61 -10.72
C LYS A 26 -4.37 3.08 -9.94
N THR A 27 -4.28 4.27 -9.39
CA THR A 27 -5.40 4.93 -8.71
C THR A 27 -6.47 5.30 -9.74
N VAL A 28 -7.72 4.97 -9.45
CA VAL A 28 -8.87 5.38 -10.28
C VAL A 28 -9.64 6.49 -9.57
N MET A 29 -10.14 7.46 -10.33
CA MET A 29 -10.98 8.52 -9.78
C MET A 29 -12.45 8.14 -9.92
N VAL A 30 -13.17 8.02 -8.82
CA VAL A 30 -14.61 7.72 -8.79
C VAL A 30 -15.31 8.83 -8.01
N GLY A 31 -16.22 9.57 -8.66
CA GLY A 31 -16.96 10.66 -8.02
C GLY A 31 -16.07 11.79 -7.46
N GLY A 32 -14.85 11.96 -7.99
CA GLY A 32 -13.87 12.95 -7.51
C GLY A 32 -12.98 12.45 -6.36
N ALA A 33 -13.15 11.21 -5.89
CA ALA A 33 -12.29 10.58 -4.89
C ALA A 33 -11.35 9.54 -5.52
N ALA A 34 -10.14 9.43 -4.97
CA ALA A 34 -9.18 8.40 -5.35
C ALA A 34 -9.57 7.05 -4.75
N MET A 35 -9.68 6.02 -5.61
CA MET A 35 -9.85 4.63 -5.21
C MET A 35 -8.61 3.82 -5.61
N TYR A 36 -8.14 3.04 -4.64
CA TYR A 36 -6.96 2.20 -4.75
C TYR A 36 -7.37 0.74 -4.96
N PRO A 37 -6.87 0.05 -6.00
CA PRO A 37 -7.20 -1.35 -6.26
C PRO A 37 -6.78 -2.32 -5.13
N SER A 38 -5.76 -1.99 -4.33
CA SER A 38 -5.37 -2.83 -3.18
C SER A 38 -6.31 -2.73 -1.98
N LYS A 39 -7.17 -1.71 -1.96
CA LYS A 39 -8.10 -1.43 -0.86
C LYS A 39 -9.49 -1.89 -1.24
N ASN A 40 -10.22 -2.41 -0.26
CA ASN A 40 -11.63 -2.71 -0.46
C ASN A 40 -12.48 -1.42 -0.50
N ILE A 41 -13.77 -1.54 -0.81
CA ILE A 41 -14.66 -0.37 -0.95
C ILE A 41 -14.80 0.43 0.35
N ILE A 42 -14.75 -0.25 1.50
CA ILE A 42 -14.89 0.35 2.82
C ILE A 42 -13.63 1.17 3.16
N GLU A 43 -12.46 0.60 2.91
CA GLU A 43 -11.16 1.23 3.13
C GLU A 43 -10.91 2.42 2.19
N ASN A 44 -11.33 2.31 0.92
CA ASN A 44 -11.30 3.43 -0.01
C ASN A 44 -12.28 4.52 0.40
N ALA A 45 -13.44 4.11 0.91
CA ALA A 45 -14.45 5.05 1.34
C ALA A 45 -14.13 5.67 2.69
N VAL A 46 -13.32 5.10 3.61
CA VAL A 46 -13.25 5.41 5.08
C VAL A 46 -13.22 6.89 5.51
N ASN A 47 -12.83 7.81 4.64
CA ASN A 47 -12.85 9.27 4.88
C ASN A 47 -13.84 10.06 3.99
N SER A 48 -14.67 9.38 3.22
CA SER A 48 -15.72 9.92 2.36
C SER A 48 -16.87 10.45 3.20
N LYS A 49 -17.51 11.53 2.78
CA LYS A 49 -18.63 12.13 3.49
C LYS A 49 -19.90 11.25 3.45
N ASP A 50 -19.95 10.27 2.56
CA ASP A 50 -21.15 9.50 2.21
C ASP A 50 -21.21 8.08 2.83
N HIS A 51 -20.49 7.84 3.93
CA HIS A 51 -20.27 6.52 4.54
C HIS A 51 -21.49 5.68 4.89
N THR A 52 -22.62 6.32 5.11
CA THR A 52 -23.84 5.63 5.57
C THR A 52 -24.54 4.90 4.43
N THR A 53 -24.31 5.29 3.18
CA THR A 53 -25.01 4.75 2.01
C THR A 53 -24.33 3.51 1.43
N LEU A 54 -23.01 3.40 1.56
CA LEU A 54 -22.22 2.30 0.98
C LEU A 54 -22.42 0.97 1.73
N VAL A 55 -22.59 1.00 3.06
CA VAL A 55 -22.87 -0.21 3.86
C VAL A 55 -24.25 -0.79 3.52
N ALA A 56 -25.22 0.07 3.18
CA ALA A 56 -26.56 -0.37 2.79
C ALA A 56 -26.59 -1.07 1.42
N ALA A 57 -25.75 -0.63 0.46
CA ALA A 57 -25.68 -1.23 -0.87
C ALA A 57 -25.02 -2.63 -0.90
N VAL A 58 -24.15 -2.95 0.06
CA VAL A 58 -23.46 -4.26 0.16
C VAL A 58 -24.24 -5.28 0.99
N LYS A 59 -25.24 -4.84 1.76
CA LYS A 59 -26.08 -5.70 2.61
C LYS A 59 -27.38 -6.15 1.91
N ALA A 60 -27.61 -5.70 0.67
CA ALA A 60 -28.68 -6.13 -0.21
C ALA A 60 -28.25 -7.35 -1.04
#